data_AF-A0A0Q7B3F6-F1
#
_entry.id   AF-A0A0Q7B3F6-F1
#
_cell.length_a   1.000
_cell.length_b   1.000
_cell.length_c   1.000
_cell.angle_alpha   90.00
_cell.angle_beta   90.00
_cell.angle_gamma   90.00
#
_symmetry.space_group_name_H-M   'P 1'
#
loop_
_entity.id
_entity.type
_entity.pdbx_description
1 polymer ?
#
loop_
_entity_poly.entity_id
_entity_poly.type
_entity_poly.pdbx_seq_one_letter_code
_entity_poly.pdbx_strand_id
1 'polypeptide(L)'
;MYSDTWHTPLVTHLVFVDGRLVESWQEPATGTEWGSHVRPPAPPPAPPPPPLHEQVHTWLAEVCGGRAAVDGLGVEPLDDDAIDLPVEYPQAAQRQRMEATAELLDSVATRLFDREMSYAFRHALLALWADDPESVTRAATAAHLAAGICWAVGKANGAFHPVGTRRVGTIQDAFALRSPASSYGNVVAATLRGFLPRADRWARPVGVPELEPLGRADLLTGATRERLVRLRDRARAAAAAA
;
A
#
# COMPACT_ATOMS: atom_id res chain seq x y z
N MET A 1 -4.53 19.73 32.43
CA MET A 1 -5.89 19.66 31.85
C MET A 1 -6.16 21.02 31.23
N TYR A 2 -5.65 21.25 30.01
CA TYR A 2 -5.84 22.51 29.29
C TYR A 2 -7.21 22.45 28.63
N SER A 3 -8.18 23.18 29.16
CA SER A 3 -9.45 23.41 28.47
C SER A 3 -9.17 24.31 27.27
N ASP A 4 -9.03 23.67 26.12
CA ASP A 4 -9.00 24.31 24.82
C ASP A 4 -10.40 24.90 24.58
N THR A 5 -10.62 26.12 25.04
CA THR A 5 -11.86 26.88 24.82
C THR A 5 -11.91 27.31 23.35
N TRP A 6 -12.16 26.34 22.47
CA TRP A 6 -12.53 26.61 21.08
C TRP A 6 -13.76 27.53 21.08
N HIS A 7 -13.69 28.60 20.30
CA HIS A 7 -14.74 29.63 20.19
C HIS A 7 -16.11 29.00 19.92
N THR A 8 -16.94 28.92 20.96
CA THR A 8 -18.36 28.57 20.79
C THR A 8 -18.96 29.64 19.88
N PRO A 9 -19.51 29.27 18.72
CA PRO A 9 -20.13 30.23 17.81
C PRO A 9 -21.29 30.92 18.55
N LEU A 10 -21.30 32.25 18.56
CA LEU A 10 -22.32 33.06 19.25
C LEU A 10 -23.29 33.66 18.24
N VAL A 11 -24.57 33.67 18.61
CA VAL A 11 -25.61 34.48 17.95
C VAL A 11 -25.72 35.79 18.69
N THR A 12 -25.69 36.91 17.97
CA THR A 12 -25.97 38.23 18.56
C THR A 12 -27.40 38.63 18.21
N HIS A 13 -28.22 38.82 19.23
CA HIS A 13 -29.58 39.30 19.12
C HIS A 13 -29.59 40.82 19.25
N LEU A 14 -30.28 41.51 18.34
CA LEU A 14 -30.36 42.97 18.31
C LEU A 14 -31.84 43.38 18.28
N VAL A 15 -32.28 44.18 19.26
CA VAL A 15 -33.68 44.66 19.34
C VAL A 15 -33.73 46.13 19.00
N PHE A 16 -34.56 46.48 18.01
CA PHE A 16 -34.77 47.84 17.55
C PHE A 16 -36.19 48.33 17.83
N VAL A 17 -36.33 49.58 18.29
CA VAL A 17 -37.61 50.29 18.46
C VAL A 17 -37.50 51.62 17.73
N ASP A 18 -38.40 51.90 16.79
CA ASP A 18 -38.38 53.09 15.91
C ASP A 18 -37.02 53.32 15.22
N GLY A 19 -36.38 52.22 14.79
CA GLY A 19 -35.07 52.25 14.14
C GLY A 19 -33.90 52.53 15.08
N ARG A 20 -34.11 52.60 16.40
CA ARG A 20 -33.06 52.74 17.40
C ARG A 20 -32.80 51.41 18.10
N LEU A 21 -31.53 51.01 18.19
CA LEU A 21 -31.10 49.83 18.95
C LEU A 21 -31.34 50.10 20.45
N VAL A 22 -32.16 49.27 21.09
CA VAL A 22 -32.48 49.41 22.52
C VAL A 22 -31.86 48.31 23.38
N GLU A 23 -31.57 47.14 22.79
CA GLU A 23 -31.01 46.01 23.52
C GLU A 23 -30.16 45.12 22.60
N SER A 24 -29.11 44.52 23.17
CA SER A 24 -28.31 43.50 22.50
C SER A 24 -27.82 42.46 23.50
N TRP A 25 -27.94 41.17 23.17
CA TRP A 25 -27.32 40.10 23.94
C TRP A 25 -26.74 39.02 23.02
N GLN A 26 -25.96 38.12 23.60
CA GLN A 26 -25.34 37.00 22.90
C GLN A 26 -25.68 35.68 23.55
N GLU A 27 -25.87 34.64 22.75
CA GLU A 27 -26.03 33.27 23.22
C GLU A 27 -25.26 32.28 22.34
N PRO A 28 -24.89 31.10 22.86
CA PRO A 28 -24.34 30.02 22.03
C PRO A 28 -25.30 29.63 20.90
N ALA A 29 -24.80 29.57 19.68
CA ALA A 29 -25.54 29.06 18.54
C ALA A 29 -25.69 27.53 18.56
N THR A 30 -24.83 26.84 19.31
CA THR A 30 -24.87 25.39 19.45
C THR A 30 -26.10 24.97 20.25
N GLY A 31 -26.96 24.14 19.66
CA GLY A 31 -28.18 23.64 20.30
C GLY A 31 -29.40 24.58 20.16
N THR A 32 -29.27 25.70 19.45
CA THR A 32 -30.40 26.58 19.09
C THR A 32 -30.77 26.40 17.61
N GLU A 33 -31.89 27.00 17.19
CA GLU A 33 -32.32 27.00 15.77
C GLU A 33 -31.28 27.64 14.83
N TRP A 34 -30.40 28.48 15.38
CA TRP A 34 -29.34 29.17 14.65
C TRP A 34 -28.12 28.30 14.35
N GLY A 35 -28.01 27.12 14.96
CA GLY A 35 -26.84 26.25 14.83
C GLY A 35 -26.54 25.81 13.38
N SER A 36 -27.56 25.70 12.54
CA SER A 36 -27.42 25.36 11.11
C SER A 36 -26.88 26.53 10.26
N HIS A 37 -26.99 27.76 10.77
CA HIS A 37 -26.51 28.99 10.11
C HIS A 37 -25.08 29.33 10.51
N VAL A 38 -24.54 28.65 11.53
CA VAL A 38 -23.14 28.76 11.88
C VAL A 38 -22.31 28.02 10.85
N ARG A 39 -21.46 28.76 10.14
CA ARG A 39 -20.38 28.14 9.39
C ARG A 39 -19.42 27.49 10.38
N PRO A 40 -19.18 26.16 10.30
CA PRO A 40 -18.18 25.54 11.16
C PRO A 40 -16.84 26.27 10.97
N PRO A 41 -16.02 26.42 12.02
CA PRO A 41 -14.70 27.00 11.88
C PRO A 41 -13.97 26.27 10.76
N ALA A 42 -13.31 27.02 9.88
CA ALA A 42 -12.49 26.40 8.85
C ALA A 42 -11.50 25.46 9.56
N PRO A 43 -11.33 24.22 9.07
CA PRO A 43 -10.31 23.34 9.63
C PRO A 43 -8.97 24.08 9.60
N PRO A 44 -8.11 23.92 10.62
CA PRO A 44 -6.80 24.53 10.60
C PRO A 44 -6.09 24.14 9.30
N PRO A 45 -5.29 25.04 8.71
CA PRO A 45 -4.54 24.73 7.51
C PRO A 45 -3.70 23.47 7.79
N ALA A 46 -3.67 22.56 6.82
CA ALA A 46 -2.85 21.37 6.94
C ALA A 46 -1.38 21.79 7.16
N PRO A 47 -0.62 21.08 8.00
CA PRO A 47 0.80 21.34 8.12
C PRO A 47 1.48 21.23 6.74
N PRO A 48 2.55 22.01 6.48
CA PRO A 48 3.28 21.87 5.23
C PRO A 48 3.77 20.42 5.07
N PRO A 49 3.83 19.91 3.83
CA PRO A 49 4.38 18.59 3.59
C PRO A 49 5.84 18.53 4.03
N PRO A 50 6.31 17.38 4.53
CA PRO A 50 7.71 17.23 4.91
C PRO A 50 8.62 17.39 3.67
N PRO A 51 9.91 17.68 3.85
CA PRO A 51 10.88 17.72 2.76
C PRO A 51 10.84 16.46 1.88
N LEU A 52 11.15 16.61 0.57
CA LEU A 52 11.06 15.49 -0.38
C LEU A 52 11.88 14.27 0.03
N HIS A 53 13.05 14.47 0.65
CA HIS A 53 13.88 13.35 1.12
C HIS A 53 13.21 12.54 2.24
N GLU A 54 12.48 13.19 3.16
CA GLU A 54 11.70 12.51 4.20
C GLU A 54 10.51 11.75 3.61
N GLN A 55 9.84 12.35 2.61
CA GLN A 55 8.77 11.67 1.88
C GLN A 55 9.28 10.40 1.17
N VAL A 56 10.44 10.48 0.50
CA VAL A 56 11.08 9.33 -0.16
C VAL A 56 11.48 8.26 0.86
N HIS A 57 12.04 8.64 2.02
CA HIS A 57 12.36 7.68 3.08
C HIS A 57 11.14 6.96 3.63
N THR A 58 10.04 7.69 3.84
CA THR A 58 8.77 7.12 4.28
C THR A 58 8.23 6.13 3.26
N TRP A 59 8.20 6.52 1.98
CA TRP A 59 7.78 5.66 0.89
C TRP A 59 8.65 4.40 0.73
N LEU A 60 9.98 4.53 0.85
CA LEU A 60 10.88 3.38 0.82
C LEU A 60 10.59 2.40 1.96
N ALA A 61 10.29 2.91 3.16
CA ALA A 61 9.93 2.07 4.30
C ALA A 61 8.64 1.28 4.03
N GLU A 62 7.65 1.87 3.38
CA GLU A 62 6.42 1.15 2.98
C GLU A 62 6.69 0.05 1.96
N VAL A 63 7.57 0.29 0.99
CA VAL A 63 7.90 -0.71 -0.04
C VAL A 63 8.69 -1.87 0.55
N CYS A 64 9.68 -1.58 1.41
CA CYS A 64 10.62 -2.57 1.91
C CYS A 64 10.21 -3.27 3.20
N GLY A 65 9.24 -2.75 3.96
CA GLY A 65 8.82 -3.33 5.25
C GLY A 65 9.39 -2.64 6.49
N GLY A 66 9.76 -1.36 6.36
CA GLY A 66 10.25 -0.52 7.45
C GLY A 66 11.66 0.03 7.22
N ARG A 67 12.07 0.93 8.11
CA ARG A 67 13.37 1.62 8.00
C ARG A 67 14.56 0.66 8.04
N ALA A 68 14.53 -0.33 8.94
CA ALA A 68 15.60 -1.31 9.06
C ALA A 68 15.77 -2.12 7.76
N ALA A 69 14.67 -2.49 7.09
CA ALA A 69 14.71 -3.18 5.80
C ALA A 69 15.28 -2.29 4.69
N VAL A 70 14.98 -0.98 4.69
CA VAL A 70 15.58 -0.02 3.75
C VAL A 70 17.08 0.13 3.99
N ASP A 71 17.50 0.20 5.26
CA ASP A 71 18.90 0.36 5.63
C ASP A 71 19.72 -0.88 5.27
N GLY A 72 19.17 -2.07 5.46
CA GLY A 72 19.78 -3.36 5.09
C GLY A 72 19.54 -3.79 3.63
N LEU A 73 18.88 -2.98 2.81
CA LEU A 73 18.57 -3.34 1.43
C LEU A 73 19.86 -3.48 0.60
N GLY A 74 20.14 -4.72 0.17
CA GLY A 74 21.19 -5.08 -0.78
C GLY A 74 20.70 -5.04 -2.24
N VAL A 75 21.57 -5.38 -3.18
CA VAL A 75 21.28 -5.40 -4.63
C VAL A 75 21.42 -6.79 -5.25
N GLU A 76 21.75 -7.77 -4.42
CA GLU A 76 21.89 -9.16 -4.79
C GLU A 76 20.55 -9.66 -5.38
N PRO A 77 20.58 -10.28 -6.56
CA PRO A 77 19.40 -10.91 -7.14
C PRO A 77 18.81 -11.96 -6.21
N LEU A 78 17.51 -12.20 -6.33
CA LEU A 78 16.89 -13.40 -5.77
C LEU A 78 17.46 -14.62 -6.50
N ASP A 79 17.83 -15.63 -5.73
CA ASP A 79 18.34 -16.90 -6.24
C ASP A 79 17.50 -18.05 -5.67
N ASP A 80 17.80 -19.26 -6.14
CA ASP A 80 17.27 -20.48 -5.57
C ASP A 80 17.82 -20.69 -4.16
N ASP A 81 17.06 -20.28 -3.17
CA ASP A 81 17.34 -20.58 -1.77
C ASP A 81 16.86 -21.97 -1.35
N ALA A 82 16.50 -22.81 -2.34
CA ALA A 82 16.00 -24.17 -2.16
C ALA A 82 14.78 -24.25 -1.23
N ILE A 83 13.95 -23.19 -1.18
CA ILE A 83 12.76 -23.19 -0.34
C ILE A 83 11.66 -24.06 -0.95
N ASP A 84 11.44 -25.19 -0.29
CA ASP A 84 10.36 -26.13 -0.58
C ASP A 84 9.00 -25.68 -0.03
N LEU A 85 7.94 -26.24 -0.60
CA LEU A 85 6.60 -26.08 -0.04
C LEU A 85 6.55 -26.75 1.35
N PRO A 86 5.73 -26.25 2.28
CA PRO A 86 5.49 -26.92 3.55
C PRO A 86 5.13 -28.39 3.33
N VAL A 87 5.63 -29.28 4.18
CA VAL A 87 5.31 -30.72 4.09
C VAL A 87 4.00 -31.01 4.85
N GLU A 88 3.73 -30.25 5.90
CA GLU A 88 2.59 -30.44 6.79
C GLU A 88 1.45 -29.48 6.43
N TYR A 89 0.29 -30.05 6.13
CA TYR A 89 -0.94 -29.31 5.85
C TYR A 89 -2.09 -29.84 6.72
N PRO A 90 -2.93 -28.97 7.29
CA PRO A 90 -4.12 -29.40 8.01
C PRO A 90 -5.06 -30.25 7.16
N GLN A 91 -5.17 -29.96 5.86
CA GLN A 91 -6.05 -30.68 4.93
C GLN A 91 -5.37 -30.95 3.59
N ALA A 92 -5.63 -32.13 3.00
CA ALA A 92 -5.10 -32.51 1.69
C ALA A 92 -5.47 -31.51 0.56
N ALA A 93 -6.65 -30.89 0.65
CA ALA A 93 -7.08 -29.88 -0.32
C ALA A 93 -6.21 -28.61 -0.28
N GLN A 94 -5.67 -28.25 0.90
CA GLN A 94 -4.76 -27.10 1.04
C GLN A 94 -3.41 -27.40 0.39
N ARG A 95 -2.88 -28.61 0.62
CA ARG A 95 -1.68 -29.11 -0.07
C ARG A 95 -1.85 -29.03 -1.59
N GLN A 96 -2.93 -29.61 -2.11
CA GLN A 96 -3.23 -29.60 -3.55
C GLN A 96 -3.36 -28.17 -4.10
N ARG A 97 -3.96 -27.25 -3.33
CA ARG A 97 -4.06 -25.84 -3.72
C ARG A 97 -2.68 -25.18 -3.81
N MET A 98 -1.80 -25.40 -2.85
CA MET A 98 -0.44 -24.86 -2.83
C MET A 98 0.40 -25.40 -3.99
N GLU A 99 0.41 -26.72 -4.19
CA GLU A 99 1.14 -27.39 -5.27
C GLU A 99 0.66 -26.89 -6.65
N ALA A 100 -0.66 -26.92 -6.90
CA ALA A 100 -1.21 -26.45 -8.16
C ALA A 100 -0.94 -24.95 -8.39
N THR A 101 -0.87 -24.14 -7.34
CA THR A 101 -0.54 -22.71 -7.48
C THR A 101 0.94 -22.52 -7.78
N ALA A 102 1.83 -23.25 -7.11
CA ALA A 102 3.26 -23.21 -7.39
C ALA A 102 3.57 -23.59 -8.85
N GLU A 103 3.02 -24.71 -9.34
CA GLU A 103 3.20 -25.14 -10.74
C GLU A 103 2.75 -24.07 -11.75
N LEU A 104 1.63 -23.40 -11.45
CA LEU A 104 1.10 -22.31 -12.27
C LEU A 104 2.00 -21.07 -12.25
N LEU A 105 2.60 -20.75 -11.09
CA LEU A 105 3.55 -19.64 -10.94
C LEU A 105 4.85 -19.91 -11.69
N ASP A 106 5.40 -21.11 -11.62
CA ASP A 106 6.63 -21.48 -12.33
C ASP A 106 6.41 -21.46 -13.86
N SER A 107 5.24 -21.97 -14.30
CA SER A 107 4.84 -21.96 -15.72
C SER A 107 4.71 -20.53 -16.25
N VAL A 108 4.04 -19.63 -15.52
CA VAL A 108 3.87 -18.25 -15.96
C VAL A 108 5.16 -17.45 -15.87
N ALA A 109 6.02 -17.70 -14.87
CA ALA A 109 7.33 -17.06 -14.76
C ALA A 109 8.18 -17.38 -15.99
N THR A 110 8.25 -18.66 -16.38
CA THR A 110 8.97 -19.10 -17.58
C THR A 110 8.44 -18.47 -18.87
N ARG A 111 7.12 -18.29 -18.99
CA ARG A 111 6.48 -17.78 -20.21
C ARG A 111 6.49 -16.26 -20.31
N LEU A 112 6.28 -15.58 -19.19
CA LEU A 112 5.96 -14.15 -19.13
C LEU A 112 6.92 -13.33 -18.27
N PHE A 113 7.90 -13.91 -17.59
CA PHE A 113 8.83 -13.17 -16.75
C PHE A 113 10.24 -13.74 -16.92
N ASP A 114 11.11 -13.47 -15.96
CA ASP A 114 12.43 -14.08 -15.83
C ASP A 114 12.42 -15.09 -14.67
N ARG A 115 13.57 -15.76 -14.49
CA ARG A 115 13.76 -16.75 -13.43
C ARG A 115 13.66 -16.12 -12.04
N GLU A 116 14.14 -14.88 -11.89
CA GLU A 116 14.14 -14.16 -10.62
C GLU A 116 12.72 -13.90 -10.11
N MET A 117 11.80 -13.54 -11.02
CA MET A 117 10.37 -13.40 -10.69
C MET A 117 9.73 -14.71 -10.23
N SER A 118 10.22 -15.88 -10.70
CA SER A 118 9.75 -17.19 -10.21
C SER A 118 10.03 -17.33 -8.71
N TYR A 119 11.23 -16.94 -8.28
CA TYR A 119 11.59 -16.92 -6.86
C TYR A 119 10.71 -15.93 -6.09
N ALA A 120 10.54 -14.70 -6.58
CA ALA A 120 9.66 -13.73 -5.93
C ALA A 120 8.21 -14.25 -5.77
N PHE A 121 7.67 -14.96 -6.76
CA PHE A 121 6.35 -15.58 -6.67
C PHE A 121 6.30 -16.72 -5.66
N ARG A 122 7.35 -17.55 -5.60
CA ARG A 122 7.47 -18.63 -4.62
C ARG A 122 7.49 -18.10 -3.19
N HIS A 123 8.33 -17.10 -2.92
CA HIS A 123 8.37 -16.41 -1.63
C HIS A 123 7.01 -15.81 -1.27
N ALA A 124 6.32 -15.19 -2.23
CA ALA A 124 5.00 -14.62 -1.99
C ALA A 124 3.95 -15.69 -1.65
N LEU A 125 3.96 -16.84 -2.31
CA LEU A 125 3.04 -17.95 -1.99
C LEU A 125 3.27 -18.48 -0.57
N LEU A 126 4.54 -18.64 -0.18
CA LEU A 126 4.91 -19.13 1.15
C LEU A 126 4.60 -18.11 2.25
N ALA A 127 4.86 -16.83 1.97
CA ALA A 127 4.48 -15.72 2.81
C ALA A 127 2.96 -15.71 3.06
N LEU A 128 2.15 -15.80 2.02
CA LEU A 128 0.69 -15.88 2.16
C LEU A 128 0.27 -17.07 3.03
N TRP A 129 0.88 -18.24 2.82
CA TRP A 129 0.56 -19.42 3.62
C TRP A 129 0.95 -19.26 5.09
N ALA A 130 2.10 -18.62 5.37
CA ALA A 130 2.56 -18.39 6.74
C ALA A 130 1.75 -17.31 7.47
N ASP A 131 1.42 -16.22 6.77
CA ASP A 131 0.78 -15.04 7.35
C ASP A 131 -0.75 -15.23 7.48
N ASP A 132 -1.39 -15.81 6.46
CA ASP A 132 -2.84 -16.06 6.44
C ASP A 132 -3.20 -17.23 5.49
N PRO A 133 -3.21 -18.48 5.99
CA PRO A 133 -3.63 -19.65 5.20
C PRO A 133 -5.03 -19.50 4.56
N GLU A 134 -5.93 -18.71 5.16
CA GLU A 134 -7.28 -18.49 4.62
C GLU A 134 -7.24 -17.71 3.30
N SER A 135 -6.28 -16.78 3.15
CA SER A 135 -6.05 -16.07 1.88
C SER A 135 -5.71 -17.00 0.72
N VAL A 136 -5.12 -18.17 0.99
CA VAL A 136 -4.80 -19.19 -0.02
C VAL A 136 -6.05 -20.02 -0.35
N THR A 137 -6.82 -20.41 0.66
CA THR A 137 -7.96 -21.32 0.49
C THR A 137 -9.22 -20.63 -0.03
N ARG A 138 -9.40 -19.35 0.29
CA ARG A 138 -10.56 -18.54 -0.15
C ARG A 138 -10.52 -18.20 -1.64
N ALA A 139 -9.37 -18.34 -2.29
CA ALA A 139 -9.27 -18.16 -3.73
C ALA A 139 -10.15 -19.17 -4.47
N ALA A 140 -10.97 -18.68 -5.41
CA ALA A 140 -11.91 -19.53 -6.15
C ALA A 140 -11.21 -20.72 -6.83
N THR A 141 -10.01 -20.50 -7.40
CA THR A 141 -9.15 -21.54 -7.96
C THR A 141 -7.67 -21.21 -7.74
N ALA A 142 -6.79 -22.20 -7.93
CA ALA A 142 -5.34 -22.00 -7.93
C ALA A 142 -4.92 -20.96 -8.98
N ALA A 143 -5.59 -20.92 -10.14
CA ALA A 143 -5.34 -19.90 -11.16
C ALA A 143 -5.69 -18.48 -10.71
N HIS A 144 -6.76 -18.30 -9.93
CA HIS A 144 -7.08 -16.98 -9.36
C HIS A 144 -6.03 -16.53 -8.33
N LEU A 145 -5.56 -17.47 -7.49
CA LEU A 145 -4.49 -17.19 -6.53
C LEU A 145 -3.17 -16.84 -7.25
N ALA A 146 -2.75 -17.68 -8.20
CA ALA A 146 -1.53 -17.47 -8.99
C ALA A 146 -1.57 -16.14 -9.76
N ALA A 147 -2.69 -15.80 -10.40
CA ALA A 147 -2.87 -14.52 -11.06
C ALA A 147 -2.82 -13.33 -10.08
N GLY A 148 -3.40 -13.49 -8.88
CA GLY A 148 -3.33 -12.49 -7.82
C GLY A 148 -1.90 -12.23 -7.35
N ILE A 149 -1.12 -13.29 -7.14
CA ILE A 149 0.31 -13.21 -6.80
C ILE A 149 1.10 -12.53 -7.92
N CYS A 150 0.91 -12.95 -9.18
CA CYS A 150 1.56 -12.34 -10.33
C CYS A 150 1.27 -10.85 -10.44
N TRP A 151 0.02 -10.45 -10.18
CA TRP A 151 -0.39 -9.06 -10.17
C TRP A 151 0.30 -8.27 -9.06
N ALA A 152 0.23 -8.75 -7.82
CA ALA A 152 0.78 -8.04 -6.65
C ALA A 152 2.30 -7.91 -6.71
N VAL A 153 3.00 -9.04 -6.88
CA VAL A 153 4.47 -9.09 -6.94
C VAL A 153 4.99 -8.41 -8.21
N GLY A 154 4.30 -8.57 -9.35
CA GLY A 154 4.65 -7.87 -10.58
C GLY A 154 4.50 -6.35 -10.45
N LYS A 155 3.48 -5.85 -9.74
CA LYS A 155 3.36 -4.41 -9.45
C LYS A 155 4.43 -3.94 -8.46
N ALA A 156 4.78 -4.72 -7.45
CA ALA A 156 5.86 -4.41 -6.50
C ALA A 156 7.23 -4.28 -7.19
N ASN A 157 7.44 -5.05 -8.27
CA ASN A 157 8.67 -5.03 -9.08
C ASN A 157 8.59 -4.13 -10.32
N GLY A 158 7.50 -3.38 -10.49
CA GLY A 158 7.34 -2.50 -11.65
C GLY A 158 7.34 -3.24 -12.99
N ALA A 159 6.94 -4.51 -13.03
CA ALA A 159 6.93 -5.33 -14.25
C ALA A 159 5.89 -4.86 -15.28
N PHE A 160 4.86 -4.14 -14.83
CA PHE A 160 3.77 -3.67 -15.65
C PHE A 160 3.88 -2.18 -16.01
N HIS A 161 3.34 -1.80 -17.16
CA HIS A 161 3.19 -0.41 -17.59
C HIS A 161 2.43 0.41 -16.52
N PRO A 162 2.84 1.67 -16.23
CA PRO A 162 3.83 2.48 -16.96
C PRO A 162 5.29 2.28 -16.57
N VAL A 163 5.59 1.49 -15.54
CA VAL A 163 6.98 1.30 -15.07
C VAL A 163 7.70 0.28 -15.95
N GLY A 164 7.05 -0.84 -16.22
CA GLY A 164 7.56 -1.92 -17.06
C GLY A 164 6.89 -1.95 -18.43
N THR A 165 7.24 -2.97 -19.22
CA THR A 165 6.77 -3.12 -20.61
C THR A 165 5.50 -3.96 -20.73
N ARG A 166 5.11 -4.70 -19.67
CA ARG A 166 4.02 -5.67 -19.74
C ARG A 166 2.68 -5.02 -19.41
N ARG A 167 1.60 -5.54 -20.01
CA ARG A 167 0.24 -5.14 -19.66
C ARG A 167 -0.32 -6.10 -18.63
N VAL A 168 -1.06 -5.59 -17.65
CA VAL A 168 -1.73 -6.44 -16.65
C VAL A 168 -2.65 -7.50 -17.30
N GLY A 169 -3.27 -7.15 -18.44
CA GLY A 169 -4.12 -8.07 -19.20
C GLY A 169 -3.42 -9.37 -19.63
N THR A 170 -2.10 -9.37 -19.85
CA THR A 170 -1.40 -10.60 -20.25
C THR A 170 -1.43 -11.68 -19.17
N ILE A 171 -1.61 -11.31 -17.90
CA ILE A 171 -1.77 -12.26 -16.79
C ILE A 171 -3.14 -12.94 -16.86
N GLN A 172 -4.18 -12.18 -17.17
CA GLN A 172 -5.54 -12.72 -17.32
C GLN A 172 -5.57 -13.74 -18.47
N ASP A 173 -4.95 -13.39 -19.59
CA ASP A 173 -4.83 -14.26 -20.76
C ASP A 173 -4.04 -15.53 -20.44
N ALA A 174 -2.91 -15.40 -19.72
CA ALA A 174 -2.05 -16.54 -19.39
C ALA A 174 -2.73 -17.59 -18.50
N PHE A 175 -3.64 -17.15 -17.64
CA PHE A 175 -4.42 -18.00 -16.74
C PHE A 175 -5.85 -18.29 -17.23
N ALA A 176 -6.20 -17.83 -18.44
CA ALA A 176 -7.54 -17.95 -19.02
C ALA A 176 -8.67 -17.45 -18.08
N LEU A 177 -8.41 -16.36 -17.35
CA LEU A 177 -9.36 -15.81 -16.39
C LEU A 177 -10.37 -14.89 -17.07
N ARG A 178 -11.63 -14.98 -16.62
CA ARG A 178 -12.69 -14.03 -17.01
C ARG A 178 -12.70 -12.76 -16.16
N SER A 179 -12.18 -12.86 -14.94
CA SER A 179 -12.09 -11.74 -14.00
C SER A 179 -10.70 -11.11 -14.05
N PRO A 180 -10.59 -9.82 -13.69
CA PRO A 180 -9.29 -9.17 -13.62
C PRO A 180 -8.36 -9.83 -12.58
N ALA A 181 -7.08 -9.98 -12.92
CA ALA A 181 -6.06 -10.47 -11.98
C ALA A 181 -6.00 -9.63 -10.67
N SER A 182 -6.31 -8.33 -10.76
CA SER A 182 -6.38 -7.44 -9.60
C SER A 182 -7.50 -7.77 -8.62
N SER A 183 -8.56 -8.48 -9.04
CA SER A 183 -9.70 -8.81 -8.17
C SER A 183 -9.25 -9.64 -6.96
N TYR A 184 -8.42 -10.66 -7.18
CA TYR A 184 -7.78 -11.39 -6.07
C TYR A 184 -6.41 -10.82 -5.70
N GLY A 185 -5.75 -10.13 -6.64
CA GLY A 185 -4.47 -9.45 -6.38
C GLY A 185 -4.53 -8.42 -5.25
N ASN A 186 -5.64 -7.70 -5.09
CA ASN A 186 -5.82 -6.79 -3.95
C ASN A 186 -5.85 -7.52 -2.60
N VAL A 187 -6.44 -8.72 -2.54
CA VAL A 187 -6.42 -9.56 -1.33
C VAL A 187 -4.99 -9.99 -1.03
N VAL A 188 -4.29 -10.50 -2.03
CA VAL A 188 -2.88 -10.90 -1.90
C VAL A 188 -2.01 -9.73 -1.42
N ALA A 189 -2.15 -8.56 -2.05
CA ALA A 189 -1.38 -7.38 -1.68
C ALA A 189 -1.67 -6.90 -0.24
N ALA A 190 -2.93 -6.95 0.19
CA ALA A 190 -3.32 -6.62 1.55
C ALA A 190 -2.76 -7.62 2.57
N THR A 191 -2.85 -8.93 2.29
CA THR A 191 -2.30 -9.97 3.17
C THR A 191 -0.78 -9.84 3.29
N LEU A 192 -0.05 -9.71 2.18
CA LEU A 192 1.41 -9.58 2.19
C LEU A 192 1.90 -8.30 2.90
N ARG A 193 1.13 -7.20 2.80
CA ARG A 193 1.40 -5.96 3.52
C ARG A 193 1.13 -6.09 5.03
N GLY A 194 0.13 -6.90 5.40
CA GLY A 194 -0.33 -7.04 6.77
C GLY A 194 -0.77 -5.69 7.38
N PHE A 195 -0.27 -5.39 8.57
CA PHE A 195 -0.61 -4.18 9.33
C PHE A 195 0.37 -3.02 9.11
N LEU A 196 1.23 -3.10 8.09
CA LEU A 196 2.18 -2.02 7.84
C LEU A 196 1.46 -0.71 7.53
N PRO A 197 1.87 0.41 8.17
CA PRO A 197 1.23 1.69 7.96
C PRO A 197 1.44 2.12 6.51
N ARG A 198 0.37 2.62 5.89
CA ARG A 198 0.43 3.36 4.63
C ARG A 198 0.56 4.84 4.99
N ALA A 199 1.44 5.60 4.33
CA ALA A 199 1.44 7.05 4.48
C ALA A 199 0.21 7.60 3.79
N ASP A 200 -0.94 7.49 4.45
CA ASP A 200 -2.23 7.96 3.96
C ASP A 200 -2.29 9.49 3.82
N ARG A 201 -1.29 10.21 4.33
CA ARG A 201 -1.26 11.68 4.32
C ARG A 201 -0.64 12.29 3.08
N TRP A 202 0.24 11.58 2.37
CA TRP A 202 0.97 12.18 1.25
C TRP A 202 0.83 11.34 0.00
N ALA A 203 0.60 12.00 -1.13
CA ALA A 203 0.72 11.35 -2.42
C ALA A 203 2.14 10.76 -2.55
N ARG A 204 2.25 9.66 -3.30
CA ARG A 204 3.54 9.08 -3.69
C ARG A 204 4.52 10.20 -4.09
N PRO A 205 5.74 10.26 -3.52
CA PRO A 205 6.67 11.34 -3.82
C PRO A 205 6.95 11.48 -5.31
N VAL A 206 7.15 12.70 -5.80
CA VAL A 206 7.51 12.92 -7.21
C VAL A 206 8.88 12.30 -7.50
N GLY A 207 9.00 11.61 -8.63
CA GLY A 207 10.27 11.03 -9.10
C GLY A 207 10.57 9.60 -8.59
N VAL A 208 9.70 9.00 -7.78
CA VAL A 208 9.81 7.57 -7.40
C VAL A 208 8.96 6.69 -8.33
N PRO A 209 9.33 5.41 -8.56
CA PRO A 209 8.52 4.50 -9.36
C PRO A 209 7.15 4.23 -8.77
N GLU A 210 6.21 3.89 -9.65
CA GLU A 210 4.91 3.36 -9.26
C GLU A 210 5.01 1.87 -8.91
N LEU A 211 5.36 1.58 -7.67
CA LEU A 211 5.40 0.22 -7.13
C LEU A 211 4.25 -0.01 -6.16
N GLU A 212 3.75 -1.24 -6.09
CA GLU A 212 2.82 -1.66 -5.03
C GLU A 212 3.62 -1.88 -3.73
N PRO A 213 3.33 -1.14 -2.64
CA PRO A 213 4.07 -1.29 -1.39
C PRO A 213 3.58 -2.54 -0.67
N LEU A 214 4.23 -3.67 -0.91
CA LEU A 214 3.95 -4.93 -0.21
C LEU A 214 4.65 -5.01 1.15
N GLY A 215 5.59 -4.10 1.45
CA GLY A 215 6.30 -4.11 2.73
C GLY A 215 7.24 -5.29 2.90
N ARG A 216 7.77 -5.82 1.80
CA ARG A 216 8.50 -7.09 1.76
C ARG A 216 9.65 -7.02 0.78
N ALA A 217 10.84 -6.68 1.29
CA ALA A 217 12.05 -6.61 0.49
C ALA A 217 12.47 -7.95 -0.11
N ASP A 218 12.08 -9.08 0.50
CA ASP A 218 12.28 -10.46 0.04
C ASP A 218 11.49 -10.79 -1.23
N LEU A 219 10.50 -9.97 -1.61
CA LEU A 219 9.74 -10.13 -2.86
C LEU A 219 10.26 -9.25 -4.00
N LEU A 220 11.31 -8.46 -3.76
CA LEU A 220 11.88 -7.54 -4.73
C LEU A 220 13.06 -8.17 -5.47
N THR A 221 13.01 -8.09 -6.79
CA THR A 221 14.12 -8.42 -7.71
C THR A 221 15.31 -7.50 -7.49
N GLY A 222 16.51 -7.98 -7.81
CA GLY A 222 17.78 -7.23 -7.75
C GLY A 222 17.69 -5.94 -8.55
N ALA A 223 17.08 -5.96 -9.74
CA ALA A 223 16.86 -4.76 -10.55
C ALA A 223 16.00 -3.70 -9.83
N THR A 224 14.95 -4.14 -9.13
CA THR A 224 14.11 -3.22 -8.34
C THR A 224 14.86 -2.74 -7.10
N ARG A 225 15.52 -3.63 -6.37
CA ARG A 225 16.33 -3.27 -5.19
C ARG A 225 17.43 -2.28 -5.54
N GLU A 226 18.16 -2.47 -6.63
CA GLU A 226 19.18 -1.56 -7.12
C GLU A 226 18.62 -0.15 -7.37
N ARG A 227 17.42 -0.06 -7.97
CA ARG A 227 16.71 1.21 -8.14
C ARG A 227 16.35 1.86 -6.79
N LEU A 228 15.86 1.09 -5.84
CA LEU A 228 15.49 1.59 -4.51
C LEU A 228 16.72 2.04 -3.69
N VAL A 229 17.83 1.30 -3.78
CA VAL A 229 19.12 1.66 -3.17
C VAL A 229 19.60 3.02 -3.70
N ARG A 230 19.55 3.24 -5.03
CA ARG A 230 19.89 4.56 -5.60
C ARG A 230 18.98 5.69 -5.07
N LEU A 231 17.68 5.43 -4.89
CA LEU A 231 16.76 6.42 -4.32
C LEU A 231 17.07 6.70 -2.84
N ARG A 232 17.35 5.66 -2.06
CA ARG A 232 17.76 5.75 -0.65
C ARG A 232 19.00 6.63 -0.50
N ASP A 233 20.01 6.37 -1.30
CA ASP A 233 21.29 7.07 -1.18
C ASP A 233 21.18 8.53 -1.62
N ARG A 234 20.38 8.82 -2.66
CA ARG A 234 20.03 10.20 -3.05
C ARG A 234 19.25 10.94 -1.97
N ALA A 235 18.29 10.29 -1.32
CA ALA A 235 17.51 10.90 -0.24
C ALA A 235 18.40 11.21 0.98
N ARG A 236 19.32 10.30 1.34
CA ARG A 236 20.32 10.54 2.41
C ARG A 236 21.25 11.70 2.09
N ALA A 237 21.77 11.77 0.86
CA ALA A 237 22.61 12.88 0.44
C ALA A 237 21.88 14.22 0.50
N ALA A 238 20.60 14.26 0.10
CA ALA A 238 19.76 15.45 0.20
C ALA A 238 19.46 15.84 1.66
N ALA A 239 19.26 14.87 2.55
CA ALA A 239 19.08 15.12 3.98
C ALA A 239 20.34 15.69 4.64
N ALA A 240 21.52 15.23 4.23
CA ALA A 240 22.80 15.72 4.76
C ALA A 240 23.17 17.14 4.26
N ALA A 241 22.54 17.60 3.18
CA ALA A 241 22.76 18.92 2.60
C ALA A 241 21.71 19.96 3.03
N ALA A 242 20.65 19.55 3.74
CA ALA A 242 19.59 20.40 4.27
C ALA A 242 19.91 20.90 5.67
#